data_AF-A0A964AI50-F1
#
_entry.id   AF-A0A964AI50-F1
#
_cell.length_a   1.000
_cell.length_b   1.000
_cell.length_c   1.000
_cell.angle_alpha   90.00
_cell.angle_beta   90.00
_cell.angle_gamma   90.00
#
_symmetry.space_group_name_H-M   'P 1'
#
loop_
_entity.id
_entity.type
_entity.pdbx_description
1 polymer ?
#
loop_
_entity_poly.entity_id
_entity_poly.type
_entity_poly.pdbx_seq_one_letter_code
_entity_poly.pdbx_strand_id
1 'polypeptide(L)'
;MLAPLLLLTACDPLGPGPGADDVPLAQGVGALRIDRTELDFGTLDVLTEGEAEQGFTATNVGDGALVVAGLSWVVGSEAFTSDAPALVELSPNESLDVTVRFAPDSDGMERALLFPNGAIRVDLAGVGEAPVARVVPDTITFDPLAVGCGADADVVLLNDGSLPLEIDGISLAGSADFSLPFSWPDVLDPGAQAALRVHFAPTVGGSQAASVQVASNDPAAPVVDLAVSGLGVPGGRVVETFPNLPGTQADLLFVIDPSPQMTSRLTAAQQDTETLFEILDAGRVDWFVAVTSPSASCYTTVDPYLHAGLYRNYEPALPALALAYGLNPGLDTVSPTLLQTASSTLDRTDLGECLEGFLRPNTQLHVVLITDRPEASPDGTAIYLDAITGRLADPQDLVVSAVTGAGGRCADGGKAREAAQLTGGATLDLCEQEWGDIFEALARVSVSSADGMTTYPLEERPVIATLEVRYGGRALGAWSYDPDANTITVDGAADDVPLGETITVEYLLASVCD
;
A
#
# COMPACT_ATOMS: atom_id res chain seq x y z
N MET A 1 -78.54 35.50 -22.54
CA MET A 1 -79.61 34.55 -22.20
C MET A 1 -79.98 34.80 -20.74
N LEU A 2 -81.23 35.23 -20.52
CA LEU A 2 -82.05 35.24 -19.29
C LEU A 2 -81.48 35.82 -17.97
N ALA A 3 -82.06 36.97 -17.58
CA ALA A 3 -82.13 37.58 -16.24
C ALA A 3 -83.10 36.78 -15.31
N PRO A 4 -83.38 37.11 -14.01
CA PRO A 4 -83.77 38.46 -13.54
C PRO A 4 -83.54 38.87 -12.04
N LEU A 5 -83.74 40.20 -11.81
CA LEU A 5 -84.40 40.94 -10.70
C LEU A 5 -84.02 40.66 -9.21
N LEU A 6 -84.00 41.62 -8.28
CA LEU A 6 -85.04 42.64 -8.00
C LEU A 6 -84.50 43.78 -7.09
N LEU A 7 -84.83 45.03 -7.44
CA LEU A 7 -84.70 46.26 -6.65
C LEU A 7 -85.99 46.50 -5.84
N LEU A 8 -85.90 47.13 -4.66
CA LEU A 8 -86.97 47.96 -4.02
C LEU A 8 -86.27 48.98 -3.10
N THR A 9 -85.99 50.22 -3.54
CA THR A 9 -86.80 51.47 -3.56
C THR A 9 -86.53 52.44 -2.40
N ALA A 10 -86.10 53.63 -2.83
CA ALA A 10 -85.89 54.94 -2.19
C ALA A 10 -86.91 55.43 -1.13
N CYS A 11 -86.47 56.35 -0.26
CA CYS A 11 -86.80 57.79 -0.33
C CYS A 11 -86.12 58.61 0.79
N ASP A 12 -85.65 59.80 0.44
CA ASP A 12 -85.23 60.90 1.33
C ASP A 12 -86.45 61.78 1.67
N PRO A 13 -86.55 62.42 2.85
CA PRO A 13 -86.70 63.88 2.83
C PRO A 13 -86.09 64.66 4.01
N LEU A 14 -85.26 65.67 3.67
CA LEU A 14 -85.18 67.06 4.17
C LEU A 14 -85.73 67.45 5.57
N GLY A 15 -84.85 68.01 6.45
CA GLY A 15 -85.21 68.98 7.50
C GLY A 15 -84.17 69.15 8.64
N PRO A 16 -84.00 70.34 9.29
CA PRO A 16 -82.71 70.79 9.86
C PRO A 16 -82.53 70.67 11.40
N GLY A 17 -81.26 70.52 11.84
CA GLY A 17 -80.70 70.91 13.16
C GLY A 17 -80.32 69.74 14.10
N PRO A 18 -79.59 69.97 15.22
CA PRO A 18 -78.57 70.98 15.55
C PRO A 18 -77.14 70.37 15.46
N GLY A 19 -76.06 71.14 15.38
CA GLY A 19 -75.31 71.59 16.56
C GLY A 19 -74.54 70.43 17.20
N ALA A 20 -73.22 70.43 17.03
CA ALA A 20 -72.31 69.51 17.70
C ALA A 20 -72.53 69.53 19.21
N ASP A 21 -72.76 68.36 19.81
CA ASP A 21 -72.44 68.04 21.20
C ASP A 21 -72.29 66.51 21.30
N ASP A 22 -71.07 66.09 21.61
CA ASP A 22 -70.67 64.82 22.24
C ASP A 22 -71.39 63.53 21.82
N VAL A 23 -70.86 62.86 20.79
CA VAL A 23 -70.88 61.39 20.78
C VAL A 23 -69.84 60.96 21.82
N PRO A 24 -70.21 60.27 22.91
CA PRO A 24 -69.21 59.76 23.85
C PRO A 24 -68.32 58.80 23.05
N LEU A 25 -67.01 59.05 23.04
CA LEU A 25 -66.04 58.00 22.74
C LEU A 25 -66.43 56.80 23.61
N ALA A 26 -66.46 55.60 23.02
CA ALA A 26 -66.72 54.39 23.78
C ALA A 26 -65.74 54.35 24.96
N GLN A 27 -66.24 54.62 26.17
CA GLN A 27 -65.41 54.72 27.36
C GLN A 27 -64.95 53.32 27.78
N GLY A 28 -63.66 53.18 28.05
CA GLY A 28 -63.06 51.92 28.51
C GLY A 28 -62.55 51.02 27.39
N VAL A 29 -62.07 51.58 26.27
CA VAL A 29 -61.43 50.82 25.19
C VAL A 29 -59.92 50.94 25.29
N GLY A 30 -59.22 49.80 25.34
CA GLY A 30 -57.76 49.75 25.23
C GLY A 30 -57.30 49.99 23.78
N ALA A 31 -56.20 50.73 23.59
CA ALA A 31 -55.64 51.00 22.27
C ALA A 31 -54.11 50.93 22.32
N LEU A 32 -53.51 50.05 21.51
CA LEU A 32 -52.06 49.88 21.49
C LEU A 32 -51.41 50.92 20.58
N ARG A 33 -50.37 51.58 21.06
CA ARG A 33 -49.43 52.36 20.24
C ARG A 33 -48.04 51.78 20.40
N ILE A 34 -47.38 51.51 19.28
CA ILE A 34 -45.96 51.16 19.23
C ILE A 34 -45.18 52.39 18.73
N ASP A 35 -44.04 52.70 19.34
CA ASP A 35 -43.20 53.85 18.95
C ASP A 35 -42.34 53.58 17.70
N ARG A 36 -41.99 52.32 17.43
CA ARG A 36 -41.27 51.86 16.23
C ARG A 36 -41.94 50.64 15.58
N THR A 37 -42.29 50.76 14.30
CA THR A 37 -42.86 49.66 13.51
C THR A 37 -41.83 48.95 12.63
N GLU A 38 -40.55 49.29 12.77
CA GLU A 38 -39.43 48.73 12.02
C GLU A 38 -38.21 48.70 12.95
N LEU A 39 -37.55 47.54 13.03
CA LEU A 39 -36.27 47.34 13.70
C LEU A 39 -35.28 46.80 12.66
N ASP A 40 -34.28 47.60 12.33
CA ASP A 40 -33.18 47.23 11.43
C ASP A 40 -31.91 47.05 12.25
N PHE A 41 -31.49 45.79 12.40
CA PHE A 41 -30.34 45.38 13.19
C PHE A 41 -29.01 45.62 12.47
N GLY A 42 -29.03 46.07 11.22
CA GLY A 42 -27.84 46.31 10.42
C GLY A 42 -27.12 45.00 10.05
N THR A 43 -25.81 45.12 9.84
CA THR A 43 -24.90 43.99 9.57
C THR A 43 -24.27 43.54 10.87
N LEU A 44 -24.21 42.22 11.08
CA LEU A 44 -23.61 41.60 12.26
C LEU A 44 -22.61 40.53 11.85
N ASP A 45 -21.40 40.60 12.38
CA ASP A 45 -20.41 39.52 12.22
C ASP A 45 -20.81 38.33 13.10
N VAL A 46 -21.14 37.21 12.47
CA VAL A 46 -21.62 35.98 13.14
C VAL A 46 -20.54 35.38 14.05
N LEU A 47 -19.26 35.54 13.71
CA LEU A 47 -18.14 34.92 14.43
C LEU A 47 -17.67 35.75 15.63
N THR A 48 -17.78 37.08 15.55
CA THR A 48 -17.22 37.98 16.58
C THR A 48 -18.26 38.68 17.45
N GLU A 49 -19.44 39.00 16.89
CA GLU A 49 -20.50 39.74 17.61
C GLU A 49 -21.61 38.79 18.07
N GLY A 50 -22.03 37.86 17.21
CA GLY A 50 -22.96 36.76 17.51
C GLY A 50 -24.42 37.15 17.78
N GLU A 51 -24.68 38.33 18.34
CA GLU A 51 -26.03 38.84 18.58
C GLU A 51 -26.11 40.37 18.71
N ALA A 52 -27.25 40.94 18.32
CA ALA A 52 -27.61 42.34 18.54
C ALA A 52 -29.03 42.48 19.11
N GLU A 53 -29.26 43.53 19.90
CA GLU A 53 -30.57 43.82 20.49
C GLU A 53 -31.08 45.19 20.05
N GLN A 54 -32.37 45.26 19.72
CA GLN A 54 -33.13 46.49 19.57
C GLN A 54 -34.47 46.35 20.25
N GLY A 55 -35.19 47.46 20.44
CA GLY A 55 -36.49 47.40 21.08
C GLY A 55 -37.43 48.50 20.65
N PHE A 56 -38.68 48.32 21.05
CA PHE A 56 -39.76 49.29 20.91
C PHE A 56 -40.56 49.34 22.21
N THR A 57 -41.26 50.45 22.43
CA THR A 57 -42.16 50.62 23.56
C THR A 57 -43.61 50.45 23.11
N ALA A 58 -44.31 49.54 23.78
CA ALA A 58 -45.73 49.28 23.60
C ALA A 58 -46.54 50.01 24.69
N THR A 59 -47.28 51.06 24.32
CA THR A 59 -48.07 51.87 25.26
C THR A 59 -49.57 51.66 25.03
N ASN A 60 -50.34 51.47 26.10
CA ASN A 60 -51.80 51.59 26.02
C ASN A 60 -52.20 53.08 26.06
N VAL A 61 -52.58 53.62 24.91
CA VAL A 61 -53.05 55.01 24.76
C VAL A 61 -54.57 55.14 24.86
N GLY A 62 -55.27 54.03 25.11
CA GLY A 62 -56.71 53.99 25.36
C GLY A 62 -57.07 54.35 26.79
N ASP A 63 -58.37 54.41 27.07
CA ASP A 63 -58.95 54.73 28.38
C ASP A 63 -59.43 53.49 29.15
N GLY A 64 -59.38 52.30 28.54
CA GLY A 64 -59.59 51.00 29.18
C GLY A 64 -58.35 50.12 29.25
N ALA A 65 -58.37 49.07 30.07
CA ALA A 65 -57.30 48.07 30.12
C ALA A 65 -57.19 47.32 28.78
N LEU A 66 -55.97 46.98 28.38
CA LEU A 66 -55.67 46.34 27.11
C LEU A 66 -54.89 45.05 27.31
N VAL A 67 -55.48 43.91 26.93
CA VAL A 67 -54.75 42.64 26.87
C VAL A 67 -54.05 42.52 25.52
N VAL A 68 -52.72 42.46 25.54
CA VAL A 68 -51.88 42.29 24.35
C VAL A 68 -51.35 40.86 24.33
N ALA A 69 -51.62 40.15 23.24
CA ALA A 69 -51.03 38.85 22.93
C ALA A 69 -50.11 38.98 21.70
N GLY A 70 -49.21 38.01 21.52
CA GLY A 70 -48.37 37.92 20.30
C GLY A 70 -47.12 38.80 20.29
N LEU A 71 -46.80 39.47 21.41
CA LEU A 71 -45.55 40.25 21.53
C LEU A 71 -44.29 39.37 21.51
N SER A 72 -44.42 38.09 21.86
CA SER A 72 -43.33 37.11 21.75
C SER A 72 -43.34 36.30 20.45
N TRP A 73 -44.32 36.54 19.55
CA TRP A 73 -44.53 35.71 18.37
C TRP A 73 -43.88 36.37 17.15
N VAL A 74 -42.68 35.90 16.85
CA VAL A 74 -41.93 36.27 15.65
C VAL A 74 -42.19 35.22 14.56
N VAL A 75 -42.43 35.68 13.33
CA VAL A 75 -42.73 34.82 12.17
C VAL A 75 -41.83 35.20 11.01
N GLY A 76 -41.16 34.21 10.40
CA GLY A 76 -40.36 34.38 9.19
C GLY A 76 -38.96 33.82 9.33
N SER A 77 -38.24 34.23 10.37
CA SER A 77 -36.85 33.83 10.63
C SER A 77 -36.65 33.51 12.11
N GLU A 78 -35.90 32.44 12.38
CA GLU A 78 -35.55 32.00 13.73
C GLU A 78 -34.38 32.80 14.33
N ALA A 79 -33.66 33.59 13.51
CA ALA A 79 -32.61 34.49 13.95
C ALA A 79 -33.16 35.63 14.84
N PHE A 80 -34.47 35.88 14.85
CA PHE A 80 -35.09 36.90 15.67
C PHE A 80 -35.89 36.29 16.83
N THR A 81 -35.61 36.75 18.04
CA THR A 81 -36.35 36.37 19.25
C THR A 81 -36.82 37.60 20.01
N SER A 82 -37.92 37.49 20.75
CA SER A 82 -38.48 38.59 21.56
C SER A 82 -38.52 38.18 23.03
N ASP A 83 -38.12 39.09 23.93
CA ASP A 83 -38.14 38.89 25.38
C ASP A 83 -39.54 39.09 26.00
N ALA A 84 -40.49 39.56 25.19
CA ALA A 84 -41.80 39.94 25.68
C ALA A 84 -42.57 38.74 26.26
N PRO A 85 -43.46 38.97 27.24
CA PRO A 85 -44.39 37.95 27.68
C PRO A 85 -45.38 37.56 26.57
N ALA A 86 -45.80 36.30 26.55
CA ALA A 86 -46.77 35.80 25.57
C ALA A 86 -48.14 36.52 25.66
N LEU A 87 -48.49 37.00 26.86
CA LEU A 87 -49.69 37.76 27.15
C LEU A 87 -49.41 38.77 28.28
N VAL A 88 -49.82 40.01 28.10
CA VAL A 88 -49.71 41.09 29.10
C VAL A 88 -50.98 41.93 29.10
N GLU A 89 -51.40 42.40 30.28
CA GLU A 89 -52.45 43.40 30.42
C GLU A 89 -51.82 44.75 30.74
N LEU A 90 -52.08 45.76 29.90
CA LEU A 90 -51.60 47.13 30.08
C LEU A 90 -52.76 48.01 30.54
N SER A 91 -52.62 48.60 31.72
CA SER A 91 -53.52 49.65 32.22
C SER A 91 -53.44 50.90 31.33
N PRO A 92 -54.42 51.83 31.39
CA PRO A 92 -54.34 53.09 30.66
C PRO A 92 -53.04 53.85 30.95
N ASN A 93 -52.31 54.26 29.90
CA ASN A 93 -50.98 54.87 29.92
C ASN A 93 -49.82 53.98 30.41
N GLU A 94 -50.07 52.71 30.72
CA GLU A 94 -48.99 51.76 31.00
C GLU A 94 -48.22 51.45 29.72
N SER A 95 -46.91 51.27 29.87
CA SER A 95 -46.00 50.95 28.78
C SER A 95 -45.17 49.73 29.13
N LEU A 96 -44.88 48.92 28.12
CA LEU A 96 -43.96 47.79 28.18
C LEU A 96 -42.86 48.01 27.15
N ASP A 97 -41.61 48.00 27.59
CA ASP A 97 -40.46 47.93 26.69
C ASP A 97 -40.28 46.48 26.25
N VAL A 98 -40.16 46.28 24.95
CA VAL A 98 -39.96 44.98 24.32
C VAL A 98 -38.59 44.99 23.66
N THR A 99 -37.76 44.02 24.02
CA THR A 99 -36.46 43.79 23.40
C THR A 99 -36.59 42.64 22.40
N VAL A 100 -36.18 42.92 21.17
CA VAL A 100 -36.01 41.93 20.12
C VAL A 100 -34.51 41.72 19.92
N ARG A 101 -34.09 40.46 19.93
CA ARG A 101 -32.72 40.02 19.71
C ARG A 101 -32.60 39.43 18.30
N PHE A 102 -31.57 39.82 17.57
CA PHE A 102 -31.14 39.25 16.30
C PHE A 102 -29.84 38.47 16.51
N ALA A 103 -29.86 37.17 16.25
CA ALA A 103 -28.73 36.25 16.36
C ALA A 103 -28.67 35.40 15.07
N PRO A 104 -28.13 35.94 13.96
CA PRO A 104 -27.92 35.18 12.73
C PRO A 104 -26.86 34.10 12.94
N ASP A 105 -27.02 32.95 12.26
CA ASP A 105 -26.11 31.82 12.30
C ASP A 105 -25.41 31.55 10.96
N SER A 106 -25.71 32.35 9.94
CA SER A 106 -25.24 32.18 8.57
C SER A 106 -25.16 33.52 7.83
N ASP A 107 -24.50 33.53 6.67
CA ASP A 107 -24.38 34.71 5.82
C ASP A 107 -25.71 35.00 5.10
N GLY A 108 -26.14 36.26 5.10
CA GLY A 108 -27.28 36.71 4.32
C GLY A 108 -28.25 37.62 5.06
N MET A 109 -29.25 38.11 4.31
CA MET A 109 -30.29 38.99 4.84
C MET A 109 -31.43 38.18 5.44
N GLU A 110 -31.72 38.44 6.71
CA GLU A 110 -32.81 37.86 7.47
C GLU A 110 -33.97 38.85 7.61
N ARG A 111 -35.20 38.34 7.50
CA ARG A 111 -36.43 39.14 7.67
C ARG A 111 -37.47 38.37 8.47
N ALA A 112 -38.09 39.07 9.42
CA ALA A 112 -39.19 38.54 10.19
C ALA A 112 -40.25 39.61 10.48
N LEU A 113 -41.41 39.15 10.93
CA LEU A 113 -42.54 39.97 11.34
C LEU A 113 -42.92 39.64 12.77
N LEU A 114 -43.21 40.67 13.55
CA LEU A 114 -43.82 40.55 14.87
C LEU A 114 -45.20 41.22 14.81
N PHE A 115 -46.22 40.53 15.34
CA PHE A 115 -47.61 41.00 15.30
C PHE A 115 -48.17 41.28 16.70
N PRO A 116 -47.82 42.42 17.34
CA PRO A 116 -48.44 42.82 18.60
C PRO A 116 -49.95 42.90 18.42
N ASN A 117 -50.73 42.22 19.25
CA ASN A 117 -52.19 42.15 19.21
C ASN A 117 -52.84 41.63 17.91
N GLY A 118 -52.05 41.10 16.97
CA GLY A 118 -52.52 40.56 15.69
C GLY A 118 -52.94 41.60 14.64
N ALA A 119 -53.01 42.89 14.98
CA ALA A 119 -53.38 43.97 14.05
C ALA A 119 -52.23 44.92 13.70
N ILE A 120 -51.30 45.14 14.64
CA ILE A 120 -50.09 45.93 14.40
C ILE A 120 -49.01 45.00 13.84
N ARG A 121 -48.22 45.51 12.89
CA ARG A 121 -47.06 44.82 12.30
C ARG A 121 -45.80 45.59 12.66
N VAL A 122 -44.80 44.88 13.15
CA VAL A 122 -43.42 45.37 13.33
C VAL A 122 -42.53 44.58 12.39
N ASP A 123 -41.83 45.29 11.50
CA ASP A 123 -40.90 44.72 10.53
C ASP A 123 -39.52 44.54 11.18
N LEU A 124 -38.94 43.36 11.03
CA LEU A 124 -37.60 43.02 11.52
C LEU A 124 -36.69 42.71 10.32
N ALA A 125 -35.53 43.35 10.28
CA ALA A 125 -34.51 43.11 9.26
C ALA A 125 -33.11 43.12 9.87
N GLY A 126 -32.22 42.29 9.33
CA GLY A 126 -30.81 42.23 9.71
C GLY A 126 -30.03 41.45 8.67
N VAL A 127 -28.72 41.60 8.67
CA VAL A 127 -27.81 40.84 7.80
C VAL A 127 -26.77 40.17 8.67
N GLY A 128 -26.65 38.84 8.57
CA GLY A 128 -25.50 38.12 9.09
C GLY A 128 -24.36 38.16 8.08
N GLU A 129 -23.16 38.47 8.52
CA GLU A 129 -21.92 38.29 7.75
C GLU A 129 -21.19 37.08 8.29
N ALA A 130 -20.94 36.09 7.44
CA ALA A 130 -20.21 34.87 7.79
C ALA A 130 -19.40 34.37 6.58
N PRO A 131 -18.34 33.58 6.78
CA PRO A 131 -17.73 32.85 5.68
C PRO A 131 -18.67 31.72 5.23
N VAL A 132 -18.65 31.40 3.94
CA VAL A 132 -19.46 30.29 3.38
C VAL A 132 -18.58 29.42 2.50
N ALA A 133 -18.26 28.22 2.99
CA ALA A 133 -17.44 27.26 2.29
C ALA A 133 -18.25 26.50 1.25
N ARG A 134 -17.74 26.43 0.01
CA ARG A 134 -18.37 25.63 -1.03
C ARG A 134 -17.35 24.94 -1.92
N VAL A 135 -17.55 23.65 -2.17
CA VAL A 135 -16.70 22.84 -3.04
C VAL A 135 -17.45 22.52 -4.34
N VAL A 136 -16.81 22.72 -5.50
CA VAL A 136 -17.41 22.54 -6.83
C VAL A 136 -16.46 21.82 -7.78
N PRO A 137 -16.86 20.65 -8.35
CA PRO A 137 -18.06 19.89 -7.98
C PRO A 137 -17.93 19.30 -6.56
N ASP A 138 -19.05 18.98 -5.91
CA ASP A 138 -19.13 18.28 -4.62
C ASP A 138 -19.08 16.75 -4.77
N THR A 139 -19.13 16.26 -6.00
CA THR A 139 -18.92 14.86 -6.36
C THR A 139 -18.07 14.75 -7.62
N ILE A 140 -17.05 13.88 -7.58
CA ILE A 140 -16.23 13.52 -8.74
C ILE A 140 -16.35 12.02 -8.98
N THR A 141 -16.58 11.65 -10.23
CA THR A 141 -16.42 10.27 -10.69
C THR A 141 -15.36 10.24 -11.77
N PHE A 142 -14.26 9.58 -11.49
CA PHE A 142 -13.21 9.31 -12.46
C PHE A 142 -13.71 8.28 -13.48
N ASP A 143 -13.34 8.48 -14.73
CA ASP A 143 -13.53 7.46 -15.76
C ASP A 143 -12.80 6.16 -15.36
N PRO A 144 -13.23 4.99 -15.87
CA PRO A 144 -12.55 3.73 -15.60
C PRO A 144 -11.07 3.85 -15.97
N LEU A 145 -10.21 3.60 -14.99
CA LEU A 145 -8.77 3.77 -15.13
C LEU A 145 -8.10 2.43 -14.91
N ALA A 146 -7.13 2.11 -15.77
CA ALA A 146 -6.39 0.89 -15.62
C ALA A 146 -5.59 0.87 -14.31
N VAL A 147 -5.50 -0.32 -13.70
CA VAL A 147 -4.66 -0.54 -12.52
C VAL A 147 -3.20 -0.16 -12.85
N GLY A 148 -2.60 0.66 -11.99
CA GLY A 148 -1.25 1.20 -12.18
C GLY A 148 -1.16 2.52 -12.96
N CYS A 149 -2.27 3.03 -13.51
CA CYS A 149 -2.35 4.36 -14.11
C CYS A 149 -2.87 5.40 -13.11
N GLY A 150 -2.71 6.69 -13.44
CA GLY A 150 -3.17 7.81 -12.61
C GLY A 150 -3.94 8.85 -13.43
N ALA A 151 -4.96 9.44 -12.83
CA ALA A 151 -5.70 10.55 -13.41
C ALA A 151 -5.96 11.63 -12.35
N ASP A 152 -6.05 12.87 -12.81
CA ASP A 152 -6.30 14.03 -11.98
C ASP A 152 -7.67 14.63 -12.30
N ALA A 153 -8.37 15.09 -11.25
CA ALA A 153 -9.57 15.89 -11.39
C ALA A 153 -9.40 17.20 -10.62
N ASP A 154 -9.68 18.31 -11.31
CA ASP A 154 -9.66 19.63 -10.69
C ASP A 154 -11.00 19.87 -9.95
N VAL A 155 -10.91 20.46 -8.77
CA VAL A 155 -12.04 20.89 -7.95
C VAL A 155 -11.77 22.29 -7.43
N VAL A 156 -12.81 23.07 -7.15
CA VAL A 156 -12.68 24.46 -6.70
C VAL A 156 -13.30 24.59 -5.33
N LEU A 157 -12.55 25.12 -4.37
CA LEU A 157 -13.09 25.60 -3.10
C LEU A 157 -13.29 27.11 -3.20
N LEU A 158 -14.48 27.55 -2.82
CA LEU A 158 -14.91 28.95 -2.88
C LEU A 158 -15.30 29.41 -1.48
N ASN A 159 -15.07 30.70 -1.23
CA ASN A 159 -15.73 31.42 -0.16
C ASN A 159 -16.85 32.28 -0.75
N ASP A 160 -18.09 31.80 -0.66
CA ASP A 160 -19.28 32.51 -1.15
C ASP A 160 -19.84 33.50 -0.10
N GLY A 161 -19.22 33.58 1.08
CA GLY A 161 -19.65 34.43 2.19
C GLY A 161 -19.01 35.82 2.21
N SER A 162 -19.42 36.62 3.20
CA SER A 162 -18.99 38.01 3.35
C SER A 162 -17.74 38.20 4.22
N LEU A 163 -17.32 37.17 4.98
CA LEU A 163 -16.12 37.19 5.82
C LEU A 163 -15.04 36.22 5.34
N PRO A 164 -13.75 36.40 5.72
CA PRO A 164 -12.68 35.46 5.37
C PRO A 164 -12.94 34.05 5.91
N LEU A 165 -12.82 33.07 5.01
CA LEU A 165 -12.93 31.64 5.33
C LEU A 165 -11.54 31.12 5.75
N GLU A 166 -11.40 30.74 7.02
CA GLU A 166 -10.21 30.08 7.56
C GLU A 166 -10.37 28.56 7.44
N ILE A 167 -9.38 27.89 6.85
CA ILE A 167 -9.38 26.44 6.65
C ILE A 167 -8.59 25.79 7.78
N ASP A 168 -9.30 25.04 8.63
CA ASP A 168 -8.70 24.38 9.81
C ASP A 168 -7.92 23.11 9.43
N GLY A 169 -8.35 22.43 8.36
CA GLY A 169 -7.69 21.22 7.92
C GLY A 169 -8.48 20.46 6.87
N ILE A 170 -7.75 19.61 6.14
CA ILE A 170 -8.30 18.82 5.06
C ILE A 170 -7.86 17.37 5.23
N SER A 171 -8.84 16.47 5.15
CA SER A 171 -8.61 15.05 5.35
C SER A 171 -9.24 14.23 4.23
N LEU A 172 -8.66 13.06 3.96
CA LEU A 172 -9.17 12.09 3.00
C LEU A 172 -9.46 10.78 3.74
N ALA A 173 -10.68 10.29 3.63
CA ALA A 173 -11.14 9.06 4.25
C ALA A 173 -11.72 8.11 3.19
N GLY A 174 -11.28 6.85 3.18
CA GLY A 174 -11.76 5.84 2.23
C GLY A 174 -10.60 5.09 1.57
N SER A 175 -10.72 4.84 0.27
CA SER A 175 -9.69 4.13 -0.49
C SER A 175 -8.36 4.89 -0.54
N ALA A 176 -7.26 4.16 -0.34
CA ALA A 176 -5.89 4.69 -0.46
C ALA A 176 -5.47 4.97 -1.92
N ASP A 177 -6.31 4.59 -2.90
CA ASP A 177 -6.10 4.89 -4.31
C ASP A 177 -6.35 6.37 -4.64
N PHE A 178 -6.87 7.16 -3.69
CA PHE A 178 -7.02 8.62 -3.83
C PHE A 178 -5.99 9.37 -2.99
N SER A 179 -5.46 10.46 -3.55
CA SER A 179 -4.52 11.34 -2.85
C SER A 179 -4.70 12.81 -3.20
N LEU A 180 -4.16 13.68 -2.35
CA LEU A 180 -4.23 15.15 -2.46
C LEU A 180 -2.79 15.71 -2.57
N PRO A 181 -2.21 15.81 -3.77
CA PRO A 181 -0.77 16.07 -3.94
C PRO A 181 -0.29 17.51 -3.68
N PHE A 182 -1.09 18.37 -3.03
CA PHE A 182 -0.79 19.80 -2.85
C PHE A 182 -1.17 20.34 -1.47
N SER A 183 -0.57 21.47 -1.10
CA SER A 183 -0.95 22.27 0.07
C SER A 183 -2.08 23.24 -0.27
N TRP A 184 -2.93 23.47 0.70
CA TRP A 184 -4.14 24.29 0.59
C TRP A 184 -3.88 25.70 1.14
N PRO A 185 -4.66 26.72 0.75
CA PRO A 185 -4.58 28.02 1.39
C PRO A 185 -5.08 27.93 2.83
N ASP A 186 -4.47 28.67 3.75
CA ASP A 186 -4.97 28.75 5.13
C ASP A 186 -6.21 29.65 5.22
N VAL A 187 -6.34 30.63 4.30
CA VAL A 187 -7.43 31.62 4.28
C VAL A 187 -7.89 31.89 2.85
N LEU A 188 -9.21 31.99 2.66
CA LEU A 188 -9.85 32.49 1.45
C LEU A 188 -10.66 33.75 1.75
N ASP A 189 -10.25 34.88 1.17
CA ASP A 189 -11.00 36.13 1.25
C ASP A 189 -12.41 36.00 0.63
N PRO A 190 -13.37 36.86 1.01
CA PRO A 190 -14.71 36.89 0.41
C PRO A 190 -14.69 36.89 -1.12
N GLY A 191 -15.41 35.96 -1.74
CA GLY A 191 -15.47 35.77 -3.19
C GLY A 191 -14.20 35.20 -3.85
N ALA A 192 -13.17 34.87 -3.07
CA ALA A 192 -11.98 34.20 -3.57
C ALA A 192 -12.24 32.70 -3.79
N GLN A 193 -11.39 32.10 -4.64
CA GLN A 193 -11.44 30.69 -4.96
C GLN A 193 -10.04 30.08 -5.00
N ALA A 194 -9.94 28.81 -4.59
CA ALA A 194 -8.75 27.99 -4.73
C ALA A 194 -9.03 26.80 -5.64
N ALA A 195 -8.12 26.58 -6.60
CA ALA A 195 -8.11 25.37 -7.40
C ALA A 195 -7.41 24.25 -6.64
N LEU A 196 -8.03 23.09 -6.64
CA LEU A 196 -7.66 21.90 -5.91
C LEU A 196 -7.57 20.75 -6.90
N ARG A 197 -6.81 19.72 -6.54
CA ARG A 197 -6.66 18.53 -7.39
C ARG A 197 -6.78 17.27 -6.55
N VAL A 198 -7.65 16.37 -7.00
CA VAL A 198 -7.73 15.01 -6.49
C VAL A 198 -7.04 14.10 -7.51
N HIS A 199 -6.13 13.27 -7.03
CA HIS A 199 -5.47 12.25 -7.83
C HIS A 199 -6.08 10.88 -7.54
N PHE A 200 -6.44 10.13 -8.58
CA PHE A 200 -6.90 8.75 -8.50
C PHE A 200 -5.93 7.82 -9.23
N ALA A 201 -5.40 6.84 -8.51
CA ALA A 201 -4.49 5.82 -9.03
C ALA A 201 -4.89 4.43 -8.48
N PRO A 202 -5.76 3.68 -9.18
CA PRO A 202 -6.25 2.39 -8.69
C PRO A 202 -5.11 1.36 -8.63
N THR A 203 -4.96 0.71 -7.47
CA THR A 203 -4.00 -0.37 -7.26
C THR A 203 -4.62 -1.76 -7.45
N VAL A 204 -5.94 -1.86 -7.42
CA VAL A 204 -6.70 -3.10 -7.62
C VAL A 204 -7.91 -2.87 -8.52
N GLY A 205 -8.39 -3.94 -9.15
CA GLY A 205 -9.62 -3.90 -9.93
C GLY A 205 -10.86 -3.70 -9.05
N GLY A 206 -11.85 -2.97 -9.57
CA GLY A 206 -13.13 -2.74 -8.90
C GLY A 206 -13.38 -1.29 -8.51
N SER A 207 -14.54 -1.05 -7.90
CA SER A 207 -14.98 0.30 -7.52
C SER A 207 -14.23 0.78 -6.28
N GLN A 208 -13.68 1.98 -6.36
CA GLN A 208 -13.00 2.68 -5.29
C GLN A 208 -13.77 3.95 -4.95
N ALA A 209 -13.83 4.31 -3.67
CA ALA A 209 -14.47 5.54 -3.21
C ALA A 209 -13.76 6.13 -1.99
N ALA A 210 -13.79 7.44 -1.88
CA ALA A 210 -13.32 8.20 -0.73
C ALA A 210 -14.16 9.49 -0.55
N SER A 211 -14.04 10.11 0.63
CA SER A 211 -14.54 11.46 0.91
C SER A 211 -13.38 12.37 1.29
N VAL A 212 -13.31 13.54 0.66
CA VAL A 212 -12.41 14.63 1.06
C VAL A 212 -13.21 15.59 1.93
N GLN A 213 -12.75 15.82 3.15
CA GLN A 213 -13.41 16.69 4.12
C GLN A 213 -12.62 17.97 4.31
N VAL A 214 -13.27 19.11 4.14
CA VAL A 214 -12.70 20.45 4.36
C VAL A 214 -13.33 21.02 5.63
N ALA A 215 -12.55 21.09 6.70
CA ALA A 215 -12.94 21.74 7.95
C ALA A 215 -12.60 23.23 7.89
N SER A 216 -13.52 24.09 8.35
CA SER A 216 -13.38 25.54 8.28
C SER A 216 -14.18 26.26 9.35
N ASN A 217 -13.97 27.58 9.44
CA ASN A 217 -14.74 28.48 10.30
C ASN A 217 -16.13 28.88 9.76
N ASP A 218 -16.65 28.24 8.71
CA ASP A 218 -18.05 28.40 8.27
C ASP A 218 -19.00 27.92 9.39
N PRO A 219 -19.81 28.82 10.00
CA PRO A 219 -20.67 28.46 11.11
C PRO A 219 -21.83 27.55 10.72
N ALA A 220 -22.31 27.62 9.47
CA ALA A 220 -23.43 26.84 8.97
C ALA A 220 -22.97 25.47 8.43
N ALA A 221 -21.77 25.41 7.85
CA ALA A 221 -21.15 24.19 7.35
C ALA A 221 -19.67 24.06 7.80
N PRO A 222 -19.40 23.75 9.09
CA PRO A 222 -18.03 23.66 9.60
C PRO A 222 -17.18 22.59 8.90
N VAL A 223 -17.82 21.62 8.26
CA VAL A 223 -17.19 20.62 7.40
C VAL A 223 -17.96 20.50 6.09
N VAL A 224 -17.28 20.67 4.96
CA VAL A 224 -17.80 20.40 3.62
C VAL A 224 -17.16 19.14 3.05
N ASP A 225 -17.98 18.22 2.56
CA ASP A 225 -17.55 16.96 1.94
C ASP A 225 -17.47 17.09 0.41
N LEU A 226 -16.47 16.42 -0.16
CA LEU A 226 -16.34 16.11 -1.58
C LEU A 226 -16.27 14.59 -1.75
N ALA A 227 -17.31 14.01 -2.36
CA ALA A 227 -17.34 12.59 -2.64
C ALA A 227 -16.55 12.27 -3.92
N VAL A 228 -15.60 11.33 -3.84
CA VAL A 228 -14.83 10.89 -5.02
C VAL A 228 -14.98 9.39 -5.23
N SER A 229 -15.14 8.98 -6.48
CA SER A 229 -15.23 7.57 -6.86
C SER A 229 -14.57 7.29 -8.20
N GLY A 230 -14.16 6.06 -8.43
CA GLY A 230 -13.51 5.61 -9.65
C GLY A 230 -13.54 4.10 -9.80
N LEU A 231 -13.36 3.60 -11.02
CA LEU A 231 -13.31 2.16 -11.30
C LEU A 231 -11.89 1.78 -11.72
N GLY A 232 -11.22 0.94 -10.92
CA GLY A 232 -9.99 0.27 -11.32
C GLY A 232 -10.30 -0.85 -12.32
N VAL A 233 -9.73 -0.77 -13.52
CA VAL A 233 -9.81 -1.82 -14.54
C VAL A 233 -8.54 -2.65 -14.46
N PRO A 234 -8.60 -3.92 -14.01
CA PRO A 234 -7.42 -4.76 -13.97
C PRO A 234 -6.87 -4.97 -15.39
N GLY A 235 -5.55 -4.92 -15.54
CA GLY A 235 -4.88 -5.30 -16.78
C GLY A 235 -4.93 -6.81 -17.02
N GLY A 236 -4.09 -7.29 -17.93
CA GLY A 236 -3.90 -8.73 -18.13
C GLY A 236 -3.49 -9.39 -16.81
N ARG A 237 -4.24 -10.41 -16.39
CA ARG A 237 -3.87 -11.26 -15.25
C ARG A 237 -2.84 -12.27 -15.72
N VAL A 238 -1.68 -12.27 -15.08
CA VAL A 238 -0.60 -13.22 -15.34
C VAL A 238 -0.48 -14.16 -14.15
N VAL A 239 -0.34 -15.45 -14.46
CA VAL A 239 -0.10 -16.51 -13.49
C VAL A 239 1.11 -17.28 -13.97
N GLU A 240 2.19 -17.18 -13.22
CA GLU A 240 3.44 -17.90 -13.48
C GLU A 240 3.66 -18.96 -12.41
N THR A 241 4.23 -20.10 -12.81
CA THR A 241 4.50 -21.21 -11.90
C THR A 241 5.96 -21.62 -11.94
N PHE A 242 6.53 -21.83 -10.75
CA PHE A 242 7.94 -22.12 -10.57
C PHE A 242 8.14 -23.30 -9.61
N PRO A 243 9.13 -24.17 -9.83
CA PRO A 243 9.52 -25.16 -8.82
C PRO A 243 10.29 -24.49 -7.67
N ASN A 244 9.96 -24.83 -6.42
CA ASN A 244 10.62 -24.36 -5.20
C ASN A 244 11.93 -25.10 -4.98
N LEU A 245 13.01 -24.60 -5.60
CA LEU A 245 14.34 -25.21 -5.57
C LEU A 245 15.39 -24.12 -5.30
N PRO A 246 16.12 -24.18 -4.17
CA PRO A 246 17.12 -23.18 -3.83
C PRO A 246 18.35 -23.24 -4.74
N GLY A 247 18.97 -22.08 -4.96
CA GLY A 247 20.27 -21.95 -5.63
C GLY A 247 20.23 -22.28 -7.13
N THR A 248 19.97 -21.28 -7.97
CA THR A 248 20.07 -21.46 -9.42
C THR A 248 21.51 -21.53 -9.93
N GLN A 249 22.54 -21.45 -9.07
CA GLN A 249 23.97 -21.63 -9.42
C GLN A 249 24.74 -22.47 -8.38
N ALA A 250 25.58 -23.40 -8.85
CA ALA A 250 26.48 -24.19 -8.00
C ALA A 250 27.84 -24.45 -8.67
N ASP A 251 28.94 -24.32 -7.94
CA ASP A 251 30.29 -24.65 -8.39
C ASP A 251 30.78 -25.92 -7.67
N LEU A 252 30.95 -27.02 -8.40
CA LEU A 252 31.33 -28.32 -7.86
C LEU A 252 32.80 -28.60 -8.16
N LEU A 253 33.62 -28.76 -7.12
CA LEU A 253 35.03 -29.15 -7.26
C LEU A 253 35.23 -30.58 -6.75
N PHE A 254 35.42 -31.52 -7.66
CA PHE A 254 35.80 -32.90 -7.34
C PHE A 254 37.31 -33.00 -7.12
N VAL A 255 37.72 -33.47 -5.95
CA VAL A 255 39.13 -33.68 -5.59
C VAL A 255 39.34 -35.17 -5.35
N ILE A 256 40.05 -35.83 -6.28
CA ILE A 256 40.15 -37.29 -6.31
C ILE A 256 41.52 -37.79 -5.84
N ASP A 257 41.55 -38.94 -5.15
CA ASP A 257 42.76 -39.75 -4.93
C ASP A 257 43.07 -40.55 -6.21
N PRO A 258 44.15 -40.24 -6.95
CA PRO A 258 44.47 -40.90 -8.21
C PRO A 258 45.27 -42.19 -8.00
N SER A 259 45.07 -42.88 -6.87
CA SER A 259 45.85 -44.07 -6.54
C SER A 259 45.42 -45.30 -7.36
N PRO A 260 46.32 -46.27 -7.58
CA PRO A 260 45.96 -47.52 -8.27
C PRO A 260 44.82 -48.29 -7.61
N GLN A 261 44.61 -48.14 -6.30
CA GLN A 261 43.51 -48.81 -5.57
C GLN A 261 42.15 -48.19 -5.88
N MET A 262 42.12 -46.92 -6.28
CA MET A 262 40.93 -46.21 -6.73
C MET A 262 40.55 -46.52 -8.18
N THR A 263 41.40 -47.22 -8.94
CA THR A 263 41.18 -47.47 -10.38
C THR A 263 39.82 -48.11 -10.67
N SER A 264 39.48 -49.22 -10.02
CA SER A 264 38.19 -49.89 -10.26
C SER A 264 37.00 -49.07 -9.76
N ARG A 265 37.20 -48.24 -8.74
CA ARG A 265 36.14 -47.43 -8.12
C ARG A 265 35.81 -46.22 -8.97
N LEU A 266 36.83 -45.48 -9.41
CA LEU A 266 36.65 -44.35 -10.31
C LEU A 266 36.15 -44.80 -11.69
N THR A 267 36.59 -45.96 -12.20
CA THR A 267 36.01 -46.56 -13.43
C THR A 267 34.52 -46.90 -13.26
N ALA A 268 34.08 -47.33 -12.07
CA ALA A 268 32.67 -47.52 -11.80
C ALA A 268 31.93 -46.17 -11.72
N ALA A 269 32.52 -45.17 -11.07
CA ALA A 269 31.96 -43.81 -11.00
C ALA A 269 31.69 -43.22 -12.39
N GLN A 270 32.60 -43.44 -13.34
CA GLN A 270 32.48 -42.99 -14.73
C GLN A 270 31.20 -43.48 -15.44
N GLN A 271 30.59 -44.58 -14.98
CA GLN A 271 29.37 -45.14 -15.58
C GLN A 271 28.09 -44.44 -15.07
N ASP A 272 28.16 -43.78 -13.92
CA ASP A 272 27.00 -43.25 -13.20
C ASP A 272 27.00 -41.70 -13.11
N THR A 273 27.94 -41.02 -13.78
CA THR A 273 28.03 -39.55 -13.75
C THR A 273 26.78 -38.85 -14.32
N GLU A 274 26.00 -39.53 -15.16
CA GLU A 274 24.77 -38.99 -15.75
C GLU A 274 23.74 -38.64 -14.67
N THR A 275 23.62 -39.46 -13.61
CA THR A 275 22.70 -39.25 -12.48
C THR A 275 22.89 -37.88 -11.82
N LEU A 276 24.15 -37.42 -11.69
CA LEU A 276 24.45 -36.10 -11.14
C LEU A 276 23.82 -34.99 -11.99
N PHE A 277 24.08 -35.02 -13.30
CA PHE A 277 23.63 -33.97 -14.21
C PHE A 277 22.12 -34.02 -14.47
N GLU A 278 21.50 -35.20 -14.49
CA GLU A 278 20.04 -35.32 -14.56
C GLU A 278 19.36 -34.56 -13.41
N ILE A 279 19.87 -34.67 -12.19
CA ILE A 279 19.30 -34.00 -11.03
C ILE A 279 19.62 -32.49 -11.04
N LEU A 280 20.86 -32.11 -11.38
CA LEU A 280 21.24 -30.69 -11.47
C LEU A 280 20.45 -29.96 -12.57
N ASP A 281 20.29 -30.58 -13.75
CA ASP A 281 19.54 -29.99 -14.87
C ASP A 281 18.03 -30.03 -14.65
N ALA A 282 17.48 -31.08 -14.04
CA ALA A 282 16.08 -31.10 -13.60
C ALA A 282 15.82 -29.99 -12.57
N GLY A 283 16.81 -29.71 -11.71
CA GLY A 283 16.79 -28.60 -10.78
C GLY A 283 17.05 -27.24 -11.42
N ARG A 284 17.32 -27.18 -12.73
CA ARG A 284 17.71 -25.98 -13.48
C ARG A 284 18.90 -25.22 -12.87
N VAL A 285 19.79 -25.94 -12.20
CA VAL A 285 21.02 -25.36 -11.65
C VAL A 285 21.94 -24.98 -12.79
N ASP A 286 22.43 -23.76 -12.79
CA ASP A 286 23.55 -23.30 -13.60
C ASP A 286 24.83 -23.72 -12.88
N TRP A 287 25.32 -24.92 -13.22
CA TRP A 287 26.45 -25.54 -12.55
C TRP A 287 27.78 -25.28 -13.27
N PHE A 288 28.87 -25.26 -12.50
CA PHE A 288 30.24 -25.34 -13.01
C PHE A 288 30.94 -26.49 -12.31
N VAL A 289 31.33 -27.54 -13.05
CA VAL A 289 32.05 -28.69 -12.48
C VAL A 289 33.53 -28.67 -12.88
N ALA A 290 34.39 -28.90 -11.90
CA ALA A 290 35.83 -29.10 -12.08
C ALA A 290 36.30 -30.37 -11.37
N VAL A 291 37.36 -31.00 -11.90
CA VAL A 291 38.01 -32.15 -11.27
C VAL A 291 39.51 -31.88 -11.12
N THR A 292 40.09 -32.20 -9.96
CA THR A 292 41.51 -32.02 -9.65
C THR A 292 42.04 -33.19 -8.83
N SER A 293 43.37 -33.36 -8.80
CA SER A 293 44.04 -34.32 -7.92
C SER A 293 45.39 -33.79 -7.45
N PRO A 294 45.99 -34.34 -6.38
CA PRO A 294 47.33 -33.97 -5.92
C PRO A 294 48.43 -34.10 -7.00
N SER A 295 48.21 -34.99 -7.98
CA SER A 295 49.14 -35.26 -9.10
C SER A 295 48.85 -34.42 -10.35
N ALA A 296 47.71 -33.72 -10.35
CA ALA A 296 47.09 -33.13 -11.53
C ALA A 296 46.31 -31.87 -11.14
N SER A 297 47.00 -30.90 -10.54
CA SER A 297 46.35 -29.70 -10.01
C SER A 297 45.97 -28.65 -11.06
N CYS A 298 46.26 -28.89 -12.35
CA CYS A 298 45.67 -28.24 -13.54
C CYS A 298 46.35 -28.70 -14.85
N TYR A 299 45.77 -29.68 -15.55
CA TYR A 299 46.23 -30.07 -16.89
C TYR A 299 45.64 -29.16 -17.95
N THR A 300 46.53 -28.51 -18.69
CA THR A 300 46.23 -27.82 -19.94
C THR A 300 46.34 -28.82 -21.09
N THR A 301 45.45 -28.68 -22.08
CA THR A 301 45.48 -29.19 -23.47
C THR A 301 44.44 -30.24 -23.91
N VAL A 302 43.65 -30.84 -23.01
CA VAL A 302 42.38 -31.51 -23.36
C VAL A 302 41.48 -31.56 -22.11
N ASP A 303 40.50 -30.66 -22.05
CA ASP A 303 39.57 -30.35 -20.95
C ASP A 303 38.93 -31.57 -20.22
N PRO A 304 38.53 -31.38 -18.93
CA PRO A 304 37.13 -31.00 -18.69
C PRO A 304 36.97 -29.98 -17.54
N TYR A 305 37.12 -28.69 -17.85
CA TYR A 305 36.35 -27.67 -17.13
C TYR A 305 34.95 -27.62 -17.75
N LEU A 306 33.94 -27.99 -16.98
CA LEU A 306 32.58 -28.08 -17.47
C LEU A 306 31.76 -26.89 -16.98
N HIS A 307 31.58 -25.92 -17.87
CA HIS A 307 30.68 -24.80 -17.65
C HIS A 307 29.32 -25.05 -18.32
N ALA A 308 28.22 -25.00 -17.56
CA ALA A 308 26.87 -25.30 -18.04
C ALA A 308 26.45 -24.45 -19.26
N GLY A 309 26.86 -23.17 -19.33
CA GLY A 309 26.48 -22.26 -20.41
C GLY A 309 27.03 -22.62 -21.80
N LEU A 310 28.17 -23.30 -21.89
CA LEU A 310 28.81 -23.66 -23.17
C LEU A 310 28.35 -25.03 -23.69
N TYR A 311 28.02 -25.97 -22.80
CA TYR A 311 27.75 -27.37 -23.17
C TYR A 311 26.27 -27.78 -23.18
N ARG A 312 25.38 -27.03 -22.53
CA ARG A 312 23.91 -27.31 -22.55
C ARG A 312 23.33 -27.32 -23.97
N ASN A 313 23.94 -26.58 -24.90
CA ASN A 313 23.47 -26.48 -26.29
C ASN A 313 24.06 -27.52 -27.25
N TYR A 314 25.04 -28.33 -26.83
CA TYR A 314 25.83 -29.17 -27.75
C TYR A 314 25.52 -30.67 -27.72
N GLU A 315 24.96 -31.22 -26.64
CA GLU A 315 24.30 -32.53 -26.52
C GLU A 315 24.21 -32.86 -25.01
N PRO A 316 23.08 -33.37 -24.49
CA PRO A 316 22.91 -33.61 -23.05
C PRO A 316 23.90 -34.62 -22.44
N ALA A 317 24.53 -35.48 -23.25
CA ALA A 317 25.48 -36.48 -22.77
C ALA A 317 26.92 -35.95 -22.58
N LEU A 318 27.27 -34.77 -23.10
CA LEU A 318 28.65 -34.26 -23.08
C LEU A 318 29.19 -33.93 -21.68
N PRO A 319 28.41 -33.32 -20.75
CA PRO A 319 28.88 -33.04 -19.40
C PRO A 319 29.18 -34.30 -18.58
N ALA A 320 28.29 -35.30 -18.63
CA ALA A 320 28.50 -36.58 -17.96
C ALA A 320 29.79 -37.24 -18.46
N LEU A 321 29.99 -37.28 -19.79
CA LEU A 321 31.19 -37.86 -20.39
C LEU A 321 32.47 -37.13 -19.95
N ALA A 322 32.45 -35.80 -19.88
CA ALA A 322 33.60 -35.00 -19.49
C ALA A 322 33.92 -35.13 -17.99
N LEU A 323 32.92 -35.19 -17.10
CA LEU A 323 33.15 -35.54 -15.70
C LEU A 323 33.75 -36.95 -15.59
N ALA A 324 33.22 -37.92 -16.34
CA ALA A 324 33.77 -39.26 -16.38
C ALA A 324 35.26 -39.26 -16.81
N TYR A 325 35.63 -38.50 -17.84
CA TYR A 325 37.03 -38.31 -18.23
C TYR A 325 37.87 -37.65 -17.12
N GLY A 326 37.33 -36.69 -16.37
CA GLY A 326 38.00 -36.05 -15.24
C GLY A 326 38.23 -37.00 -14.06
N LEU A 327 37.29 -37.91 -13.80
CA LEU A 327 37.41 -38.99 -12.82
C LEU A 327 38.37 -40.11 -13.26
N ASN A 328 39.33 -39.82 -14.13
CA ASN A 328 40.28 -40.82 -14.60
C ASN A 328 41.27 -41.21 -13.49
N PRO A 329 41.38 -42.50 -13.12
CA PRO A 329 42.37 -42.93 -12.16
C PRO A 329 43.79 -42.72 -12.70
N GLY A 330 44.57 -41.90 -12.00
CA GLY A 330 46.02 -41.87 -12.21
C GLY A 330 46.67 -43.19 -11.78
N LEU A 331 47.95 -43.34 -12.11
CA LEU A 331 48.79 -44.43 -11.60
C LEU A 331 49.74 -43.93 -10.49
N ASP A 332 49.39 -42.82 -9.85
CA ASP A 332 50.28 -42.15 -8.90
C ASP A 332 50.17 -42.75 -7.49
N THR A 333 51.28 -42.77 -6.77
CA THR A 333 51.38 -43.29 -5.40
C THR A 333 51.40 -42.19 -4.33
N VAL A 334 51.20 -40.93 -4.74
CA VAL A 334 51.13 -39.76 -3.85
C VAL A 334 50.05 -39.93 -2.77
N SER A 335 50.32 -39.39 -1.59
CA SER A 335 49.36 -39.36 -0.48
C SER A 335 48.16 -38.48 -0.84
N PRO A 336 46.93 -38.82 -0.40
CA PRO A 336 45.73 -38.07 -0.75
C PRO A 336 45.63 -36.77 0.08
N THR A 337 46.42 -35.76 -0.29
CA THR A 337 46.38 -34.41 0.30
C THR A 337 45.22 -33.60 -0.29
N LEU A 338 43.99 -34.10 -0.15
CA LEU A 338 42.84 -33.58 -0.88
C LEU A 338 42.42 -32.18 -0.42
N LEU A 339 42.42 -31.90 0.89
CA LEU A 339 42.06 -30.55 1.39
C LEU A 339 43.07 -29.49 0.94
N GLN A 340 44.36 -29.80 1.00
CA GLN A 340 45.42 -28.94 0.46
C GLN A 340 45.29 -28.76 -1.06
N THR A 341 44.92 -29.82 -1.78
CA THR A 341 44.70 -29.77 -3.24
C THR A 341 43.51 -28.89 -3.56
N ALA A 342 42.39 -29.02 -2.83
CA ALA A 342 41.21 -28.17 -3.00
C ALA A 342 41.57 -26.70 -2.82
N SER A 343 42.20 -26.36 -1.69
CA SER A 343 42.60 -24.99 -1.36
C SER A 343 43.54 -24.39 -2.41
N SER A 344 44.61 -25.10 -2.79
CA SER A 344 45.57 -24.58 -3.79
C SER A 344 45.03 -24.55 -5.23
N THR A 345 44.04 -25.39 -5.54
CA THR A 345 43.35 -25.37 -6.84
C THR A 345 42.47 -24.12 -6.95
N LEU A 346 41.81 -23.74 -5.85
CA LEU A 346 40.96 -22.54 -5.79
C LEU A 346 41.74 -21.22 -5.79
N ASP A 347 43.07 -21.25 -5.59
CA ASP A 347 43.94 -20.09 -5.83
C ASP A 347 44.15 -19.80 -7.34
N ARG A 348 43.65 -20.67 -8.23
CA ARG A 348 43.88 -20.60 -9.68
C ARG A 348 42.62 -20.26 -10.48
N THR A 349 41.71 -19.51 -9.90
CA THR A 349 40.42 -19.12 -10.52
C THR A 349 40.44 -17.74 -11.16
N ASP A 350 41.53 -16.98 -10.98
CA ASP A 350 41.72 -15.64 -11.55
C ASP A 350 41.88 -15.69 -13.10
N LEU A 351 41.69 -14.54 -13.74
CA LEU A 351 41.83 -14.37 -15.20
C LEU A 351 43.21 -14.86 -15.70
N GLY A 352 43.22 -15.78 -16.68
CA GLY A 352 44.42 -16.35 -17.27
C GLY A 352 44.99 -17.56 -16.53
N GLU A 353 44.41 -17.95 -15.40
CA GLU A 353 44.70 -19.21 -14.72
C GLU A 353 43.82 -20.34 -15.24
N CYS A 354 44.11 -21.57 -14.83
CA CYS A 354 43.48 -22.77 -15.40
C CYS A 354 42.02 -22.97 -14.99
N LEU A 355 41.58 -22.43 -13.86
CA LEU A 355 40.18 -22.48 -13.41
C LEU A 355 39.48 -21.12 -13.60
N GLU A 356 39.91 -20.34 -14.59
CA GLU A 356 39.31 -19.04 -14.90
C GLU A 356 37.77 -19.17 -14.99
N GLY A 357 37.07 -18.36 -14.20
CA GLY A 357 35.60 -18.32 -14.16
C GLY A 357 34.94 -19.31 -13.21
N PHE A 358 35.71 -20.20 -12.55
CA PHE A 358 35.26 -20.97 -11.40
C PHE A 358 35.24 -20.07 -10.14
N LEU A 359 34.45 -20.41 -9.12
CA LEU A 359 34.11 -19.52 -7.98
C LEU A 359 33.33 -18.29 -8.40
N ARG A 360 32.17 -18.53 -9.00
CA ARG A 360 31.25 -17.47 -9.40
C ARG A 360 30.67 -16.75 -8.17
N PRO A 361 30.40 -15.44 -8.26
CA PRO A 361 29.81 -14.70 -7.14
C PRO A 361 28.40 -15.24 -6.82
N ASN A 362 27.99 -15.17 -5.55
CA ASN A 362 26.68 -15.59 -5.05
C ASN A 362 26.31 -17.04 -5.45
N THR A 363 27.30 -17.93 -5.44
CA THR A 363 27.18 -19.33 -5.89
C THR A 363 27.66 -20.24 -4.78
N GLN A 364 26.92 -21.31 -4.48
CA GLN A 364 27.40 -22.33 -3.56
C GLN A 364 28.65 -23.01 -4.14
N LEU A 365 29.73 -23.05 -3.35
CA LEU A 365 30.89 -23.89 -3.63
C LEU A 365 30.72 -25.24 -2.95
N HIS A 366 30.55 -26.30 -3.75
CA HIS A 366 30.51 -27.67 -3.26
C HIS A 366 31.80 -28.42 -3.58
N VAL A 367 32.66 -28.64 -2.58
CA VAL A 367 33.89 -29.41 -2.72
C VAL A 367 33.63 -30.89 -2.38
N VAL A 368 33.93 -31.81 -3.31
CA VAL A 368 33.72 -33.25 -3.14
C VAL A 368 35.07 -33.96 -3.03
N LEU A 369 35.39 -34.49 -1.85
CA LEU A 369 36.65 -35.20 -1.58
C LEU A 369 36.46 -36.71 -1.74
N ILE A 370 37.21 -37.35 -2.64
CA ILE A 370 37.05 -38.78 -2.97
C ILE A 370 38.36 -39.54 -2.71
N THR A 371 38.36 -40.49 -1.76
CA THR A 371 39.54 -41.31 -1.43
C THR A 371 39.18 -42.61 -0.73
N ASP A 372 39.92 -43.69 -1.00
CA ASP A 372 39.85 -44.95 -0.25
C ASP A 372 40.84 -45.03 0.93
N ARG A 373 41.67 -44.00 1.09
CA ARG A 373 42.67 -43.85 2.15
C ARG A 373 42.38 -42.61 3.01
N PRO A 374 42.93 -42.54 4.24
CA PRO A 374 42.78 -41.36 5.07
C PRO A 374 43.36 -40.12 4.40
N GLU A 375 42.61 -39.01 4.44
CA GLU A 375 43.07 -37.70 3.96
C GLU A 375 44.37 -37.30 4.68
N ALA A 376 45.38 -36.90 3.91
CA ALA A 376 46.77 -36.79 4.35
C ALA A 376 47.35 -35.38 4.30
N SER A 377 46.53 -34.34 4.12
CA SER A 377 47.01 -32.95 4.12
C SER A 377 47.78 -32.66 5.42
N PRO A 378 48.87 -31.88 5.42
CA PRO A 378 49.74 -31.75 6.60
C PRO A 378 49.06 -31.06 7.80
N ASP A 379 48.33 -29.99 7.54
CA ASP A 379 47.67 -29.17 8.56
C ASP A 379 46.28 -29.69 8.99
N GLY A 380 45.69 -29.07 10.01
CA GLY A 380 44.35 -29.40 10.52
C GLY A 380 43.23 -28.92 9.59
N THR A 381 42.07 -29.60 9.66
CA THR A 381 40.91 -29.38 8.77
C THR A 381 40.46 -27.91 8.71
N ALA A 382 40.35 -27.25 9.87
CA ALA A 382 39.93 -25.85 9.95
C ALA A 382 40.82 -24.89 9.15
N ILE A 383 42.13 -25.13 9.07
CA ILE A 383 43.06 -24.26 8.33
C ILE A 383 42.72 -24.23 6.84
N TYR A 384 42.33 -25.37 6.27
CA TYR A 384 41.92 -25.44 4.86
C TYR A 384 40.52 -24.86 4.64
N LEU A 385 39.57 -25.09 5.55
CA LEU A 385 38.23 -24.51 5.45
C LEU A 385 38.28 -22.97 5.55
N ASP A 386 39.09 -22.41 6.45
CA ASP A 386 39.31 -20.96 6.56
C ASP A 386 39.95 -20.38 5.29
N ALA A 387 40.92 -21.10 4.70
CA ALA A 387 41.56 -20.68 3.45
C ALA A 387 40.56 -20.66 2.28
N ILE A 388 39.69 -21.67 2.19
CA ILE A 388 38.68 -21.77 1.14
C ILE A 388 37.57 -20.73 1.35
N THR A 389 36.99 -20.62 2.55
CA THR A 389 35.93 -19.63 2.84
C THR A 389 36.42 -18.20 2.69
N GLY A 390 37.70 -17.91 2.98
CA GLY A 390 38.30 -16.60 2.74
C GLY A 390 38.34 -16.17 1.27
N ARG A 391 38.04 -17.07 0.33
CA ARG A 391 37.92 -16.80 -1.11
C ARG A 391 36.48 -16.54 -1.55
N LEU A 392 35.49 -16.89 -0.73
CA LEU A 392 34.07 -16.77 -1.04
C LEU A 392 33.54 -15.40 -0.64
N ALA A 393 32.48 -14.95 -1.32
CA ALA A 393 31.76 -13.73 -0.95
C ALA A 393 31.04 -13.91 0.39
N ASP A 394 30.39 -15.06 0.59
CA ASP A 394 29.83 -15.49 1.86
C ASP A 394 30.51 -16.79 2.33
N PRO A 395 31.10 -16.82 3.55
CA PRO A 395 31.65 -18.03 4.13
C PRO A 395 30.65 -19.20 4.28
N GLN A 396 29.34 -18.92 4.34
CA GLN A 396 28.29 -19.95 4.41
C GLN A 396 28.04 -20.67 3.09
N ASP A 397 28.57 -20.16 1.97
CA ASP A 397 28.44 -20.80 0.65
C ASP A 397 29.33 -22.03 0.47
N LEU A 398 30.25 -22.31 1.42
CA LEU A 398 31.09 -23.51 1.36
C LEU A 398 30.35 -24.73 1.90
N VAL A 399 30.19 -25.74 1.04
CA VAL A 399 29.82 -27.10 1.44
C VAL A 399 30.91 -28.07 1.00
N VAL A 400 31.36 -28.94 1.91
CA VAL A 400 32.30 -30.02 1.62
C VAL A 400 31.58 -31.36 1.78
N SER A 401 31.66 -32.24 0.80
CA SER A 401 31.21 -33.64 0.93
C SER A 401 32.40 -34.59 0.86
N ALA A 402 32.30 -35.72 1.56
CA ALA A 402 33.35 -36.73 1.64
C ALA A 402 32.82 -38.08 1.15
N VAL A 403 33.36 -38.56 0.03
CA VAL A 403 33.15 -39.91 -0.50
C VAL A 403 34.34 -40.77 -0.11
N THR A 404 34.25 -41.38 1.07
CA THR A 404 35.38 -42.08 1.72
C THR A 404 34.90 -43.34 2.43
N GLY A 405 35.82 -44.21 2.87
CA GLY A 405 35.41 -45.31 3.76
C GLY A 405 34.89 -44.79 5.12
N ALA A 406 33.89 -45.45 5.71
CA ALA A 406 33.37 -45.12 7.05
C ALA A 406 34.05 -45.87 8.22
N GLY A 407 35.18 -46.55 7.94
CA GLY A 407 35.77 -47.55 8.84
C GLY A 407 35.13 -48.93 8.66
N GLY A 408 35.91 -50.00 8.83
CA GLY A 408 35.48 -51.38 8.57
C GLY A 408 36.32 -52.04 7.46
N ARG A 409 35.72 -52.36 6.30
CA ARG A 409 36.43 -52.93 5.14
C ARG A 409 37.31 -51.93 4.38
N CYS A 410 37.17 -50.64 4.69
CA CYS A 410 37.95 -49.55 4.13
C CYS A 410 38.48 -48.63 5.22
N ALA A 411 39.55 -47.90 4.90
CA ALA A 411 40.11 -46.92 5.81
C ALA A 411 39.14 -45.74 5.97
N ASP A 412 39.01 -45.23 7.20
CA ASP A 412 38.22 -44.04 7.48
C ASP A 412 38.83 -42.82 6.79
N GLY A 413 37.97 -41.99 6.19
CA GLY A 413 38.38 -40.79 5.46
C GLY A 413 39.04 -39.70 6.33
N GLY A 414 38.96 -39.79 7.65
CA GLY A 414 39.61 -38.88 8.59
C GLY A 414 39.16 -37.43 8.38
N LYS A 415 40.13 -36.56 8.06
CA LYS A 415 39.90 -35.12 7.88
C LYS A 415 38.91 -34.77 6.78
N ALA A 416 38.75 -35.61 5.76
CA ALA A 416 37.72 -35.40 4.75
C ALA A 416 36.31 -35.50 5.35
N ARG A 417 36.05 -36.51 6.22
CA ARG A 417 34.75 -36.67 6.90
C ARG A 417 34.51 -35.57 7.94
N GLU A 418 35.56 -35.16 8.65
CA GLU A 418 35.49 -34.01 9.55
C GLU A 418 35.10 -32.73 8.80
N ALA A 419 35.73 -32.46 7.65
CA ALA A 419 35.41 -31.30 6.83
C ALA A 419 33.93 -31.30 6.42
N ALA A 420 33.42 -32.44 5.97
CA ALA A 420 32.03 -32.55 5.55
C ALA A 420 31.04 -32.29 6.69
N GLN A 421 31.33 -32.77 7.90
CA GLN A 421 30.51 -32.51 9.08
C GLN A 421 30.52 -31.03 9.49
N LEU A 422 31.67 -30.36 9.38
CA LEU A 422 31.81 -28.95 9.76
C LEU A 422 31.05 -28.00 8.81
N THR A 423 30.92 -28.37 7.54
CA THR A 423 30.26 -27.55 6.51
C THR A 423 28.86 -28.02 6.14
N GLY A 424 28.32 -29.01 6.87
CA GLY A 424 26.96 -29.55 6.61
C GLY A 424 26.80 -30.36 5.32
N GLY A 425 27.89 -30.84 4.71
CA GLY A 425 27.82 -31.67 3.50
C GLY A 425 27.72 -33.17 3.79
N ALA A 426 27.68 -33.98 2.74
CA ALA A 426 27.42 -35.42 2.87
C ALA A 426 28.67 -36.22 3.26
N THR A 427 28.50 -37.19 4.16
CA THR A 427 29.51 -38.24 4.43
C THR A 427 29.06 -39.56 3.81
N LEU A 428 29.57 -39.88 2.63
CA LEU A 428 29.17 -41.02 1.81
C LEU A 428 30.21 -42.15 1.93
N ASP A 429 29.76 -43.40 1.92
CA ASP A 429 30.60 -44.60 2.04
C ASP A 429 30.93 -45.21 0.68
N LEU A 430 32.16 -44.99 0.26
CA LEU A 430 32.74 -45.50 -0.98
C LEU A 430 32.76 -47.04 -1.09
N CYS A 431 32.59 -47.76 0.02
CA CYS A 431 32.76 -49.22 0.09
C CYS A 431 31.46 -49.99 0.28
N GLU A 432 30.37 -49.29 0.57
CA GLU A 432 29.05 -49.89 0.79
C GLU A 432 27.99 -49.36 -0.18
N GLN A 433 28.17 -48.15 -0.74
CA GLN A 433 27.20 -47.51 -1.62
C GLN A 433 27.56 -47.69 -3.10
N GLU A 434 26.54 -47.71 -3.96
CA GLU A 434 26.68 -47.67 -5.42
C GLU A 434 26.88 -46.21 -5.88
N TRP A 435 27.55 -46.02 -7.02
CA TRP A 435 27.90 -44.68 -7.49
C TRP A 435 26.69 -43.84 -7.92
N GLY A 436 25.64 -44.47 -8.46
CA GLY A 436 24.36 -43.81 -8.69
C GLY A 436 23.79 -43.12 -7.45
N ASP A 437 23.72 -43.82 -6.31
CA ASP A 437 23.24 -43.27 -5.03
C ASP A 437 24.16 -42.16 -4.51
N ILE A 438 25.48 -42.32 -4.68
CA ILE A 438 26.47 -41.31 -4.31
C ILE A 438 26.25 -40.03 -5.11
N PHE A 439 26.12 -40.12 -6.44
CA PHE A 439 25.90 -38.95 -7.28
C PHE A 439 24.55 -38.29 -7.04
N GLU A 440 23.49 -39.07 -6.75
CA GLU A 440 22.21 -38.50 -6.31
C GLU A 440 22.36 -37.67 -5.04
N ALA A 441 23.02 -38.23 -4.01
CA ALA A 441 23.24 -37.53 -2.75
C ALA A 441 24.07 -36.25 -2.94
N LEU A 442 25.12 -36.30 -3.76
CA LEU A 442 25.95 -35.14 -4.08
C LEU A 442 25.16 -34.07 -4.85
N ALA A 443 24.32 -34.46 -5.82
CA ALA A 443 23.45 -33.53 -6.53
C ALA A 443 22.50 -32.81 -5.57
N ARG A 444 21.87 -33.56 -4.65
CA ARG A 444 20.95 -33.00 -3.65
C ARG A 444 21.60 -31.98 -2.72
N VAL A 445 22.83 -32.24 -2.29
CA VAL A 445 23.61 -31.27 -1.49
C VAL A 445 23.92 -30.02 -2.31
N SER A 446 24.26 -30.19 -3.60
CA SER A 446 24.60 -29.09 -4.52
C SER A 446 23.41 -28.19 -4.88
N VAL A 447 22.17 -28.63 -4.62
CA VAL A 447 20.94 -27.87 -4.89
C VAL A 447 20.27 -27.34 -3.62
N SER A 448 20.87 -27.55 -2.44
CA SER A 448 20.35 -27.01 -1.18
C SER A 448 21.16 -25.78 -0.77
N SER A 449 20.61 -24.57 -0.93
CA SER A 449 21.20 -23.36 -0.31
C SER A 449 21.06 -23.43 1.21
N ALA A 450 22.07 -22.97 1.95
CA ALA A 450 22.04 -22.91 3.42
C ALA A 450 20.88 -22.06 4.00
N ASP A 451 20.33 -21.12 3.23
CA ASP A 451 19.39 -20.10 3.73
C ASP A 451 17.91 -20.34 3.39
N GLY A 452 17.57 -21.39 2.62
CA GLY A 452 16.18 -21.68 2.21
C GLY A 452 15.53 -20.65 1.26
N MET A 453 16.31 -19.69 0.75
CA MET A 453 15.86 -18.62 -0.14
C MET A 453 15.87 -19.06 -1.61
N THR A 454 14.78 -18.79 -2.33
CA THR A 454 14.66 -19.08 -3.77
C THR A 454 14.18 -17.86 -4.54
N THR A 455 14.84 -17.56 -5.67
CA THR A 455 14.51 -16.42 -6.54
C THR A 455 13.80 -16.85 -7.83
N TYR A 456 12.74 -16.15 -8.21
CA TYR A 456 11.91 -16.41 -9.38
C TYR A 456 11.86 -15.16 -10.29
N PRO A 457 12.47 -15.18 -11.48
CA PRO A 457 12.32 -14.09 -12.45
C PRO A 457 10.91 -14.11 -13.04
N LEU A 458 10.26 -12.95 -13.12
CA LEU A 458 8.96 -12.80 -13.76
C LEU A 458 9.13 -12.49 -15.26
N GLU A 459 8.25 -13.03 -16.10
CA GLU A 459 8.24 -12.78 -17.55
C GLU A 459 7.89 -11.31 -17.88
N GLU A 460 6.98 -10.72 -17.10
CA GLU A 460 6.51 -9.35 -17.28
C GLU A 460 6.71 -8.53 -16.00
N ARG A 461 6.58 -7.20 -16.10
CA ARG A 461 6.67 -6.31 -14.94
C ARG A 461 5.30 -6.18 -14.25
N PRO A 462 5.16 -6.63 -12.99
CA PRO A 462 3.89 -6.58 -12.28
C PRO A 462 3.55 -5.17 -11.78
N VAL A 463 2.26 -4.90 -11.58
CA VAL A 463 1.84 -3.87 -10.62
C VAL A 463 2.09 -4.42 -9.21
N ILE A 464 3.08 -3.88 -8.51
CA ILE A 464 3.63 -4.45 -7.26
C ILE A 464 2.54 -4.73 -6.21
N ALA A 465 1.56 -3.83 -6.06
CA ALA A 465 0.47 -3.97 -5.09
C ALA A 465 -0.46 -5.19 -5.35
N THR A 466 -0.36 -5.81 -6.52
CA THR A 466 -1.20 -6.93 -6.95
C THR A 466 -0.49 -8.28 -6.86
N LEU A 467 0.80 -8.29 -6.49
CA LEU A 467 1.58 -9.52 -6.37
C LEU A 467 1.05 -10.40 -5.25
N GLU A 468 0.70 -11.63 -5.61
CA GLU A 468 0.40 -12.70 -4.68
C GLU A 468 1.29 -13.91 -4.97
N VAL A 469 2.06 -14.35 -3.98
CA VAL A 469 2.88 -15.56 -4.06
C VAL A 469 2.19 -16.67 -3.27
N ARG A 470 2.01 -17.85 -3.89
CA ARG A 470 1.23 -18.96 -3.32
C ARG A 470 1.94 -20.30 -3.46
N TYR A 471 1.71 -21.20 -2.49
CA TYR A 471 2.06 -22.62 -2.55
C TYR A 471 0.83 -23.46 -2.18
N GLY A 472 0.46 -24.44 -3.01
CA GLY A 472 -0.71 -25.30 -2.76
C GLY A 472 -2.02 -24.52 -2.58
N GLY A 473 -2.11 -23.31 -3.17
CA GLY A 473 -3.23 -22.37 -3.00
C GLY A 473 -3.14 -21.46 -1.77
N ARG A 474 -2.22 -21.71 -0.82
CA ARG A 474 -1.99 -20.86 0.36
C ARG A 474 -1.07 -19.69 0.00
N ALA A 475 -1.45 -18.47 0.39
CA ALA A 475 -0.59 -17.29 0.24
C ALA A 475 0.63 -17.37 1.17
N LEU A 476 1.80 -17.01 0.63
CA LEU A 476 3.07 -16.93 1.36
C LEU A 476 3.26 -15.50 1.88
N GLY A 477 3.89 -15.39 3.04
CA GLY A 477 4.14 -14.10 3.72
C GLY A 477 5.59 -13.68 3.71
N ALA A 478 6.52 -14.63 3.59
CA ALA A 478 7.95 -14.40 3.63
C ALA A 478 8.53 -14.33 2.20
N TRP A 479 8.22 -13.23 1.50
CA TRP A 479 8.78 -12.97 0.18
C TRP A 479 9.03 -11.47 -0.05
N SER A 480 9.85 -11.17 -1.05
CA SER A 480 10.13 -9.80 -1.49
C SER A 480 10.20 -9.73 -3.02
N TYR A 481 10.02 -8.54 -3.58
CA TYR A 481 10.15 -8.27 -5.01
C TYR A 481 11.25 -7.24 -5.26
N ASP A 482 12.17 -7.56 -6.17
CA ASP A 482 13.19 -6.64 -6.67
C ASP A 482 12.72 -6.02 -8.00
N PRO A 483 12.42 -4.71 -8.05
CA PRO A 483 11.95 -4.04 -9.25
C PRO A 483 13.04 -3.85 -10.33
N ASP A 484 14.32 -3.82 -9.96
CA ASP A 484 15.42 -3.65 -10.91
C ASP A 484 15.67 -4.95 -11.67
N ALA A 485 15.73 -6.06 -10.92
CA ALA A 485 15.93 -7.40 -11.46
C ALA A 485 14.65 -8.05 -12.04
N ASN A 486 13.46 -7.54 -11.68
CA ASN A 486 12.16 -8.16 -11.95
C ASN A 486 12.04 -9.58 -11.37
N THR A 487 12.48 -9.77 -10.12
CA THR A 487 12.55 -11.09 -9.46
C THR A 487 11.82 -11.11 -8.13
N ILE A 488 11.11 -12.19 -7.85
CA ILE A 488 10.56 -12.51 -6.52
C ILE A 488 11.56 -13.36 -5.75
N THR A 489 11.82 -13.03 -4.48
CA THR A 489 12.59 -13.89 -3.58
C THR A 489 11.66 -14.43 -2.50
N VAL A 490 11.59 -15.75 -2.35
CA VAL A 490 10.79 -16.43 -1.32
C VAL A 490 11.70 -17.10 -0.31
N ASP A 491 11.44 -16.87 0.96
CA ASP A 491 11.99 -17.67 2.06
C ASP A 491 11.11 -18.91 2.24
N GLY A 492 11.48 -19.99 1.55
CA GLY A 492 10.72 -21.24 1.59
C GLY A 492 10.76 -21.91 2.96
N ALA A 493 11.80 -21.62 3.76
CA ALA A 493 11.96 -22.17 5.10
C ALA A 493 11.06 -21.45 6.12
N ALA A 494 10.93 -20.13 6.04
CA ALA A 494 10.04 -19.36 6.91
C ALA A 494 8.56 -19.72 6.75
N ASP A 495 8.18 -20.17 5.55
CA ASP A 495 6.81 -20.56 5.24
C ASP A 495 6.60 -22.10 5.18
N ASP A 496 7.56 -22.94 5.57
CA ASP A 496 7.45 -24.41 5.52
C ASP A 496 7.08 -24.97 4.12
N VAL A 497 7.58 -24.37 3.04
CA VAL A 497 7.33 -24.85 1.68
C VAL A 497 8.29 -25.99 1.34
N PRO A 498 7.82 -27.23 1.08
CA PRO A 498 8.70 -28.33 0.70
C PRO A 498 9.46 -28.05 -0.59
N LEU A 499 10.65 -28.63 -0.72
CA LEU A 499 11.45 -28.55 -1.93
C LEU A 499 10.80 -29.35 -3.08
N GLY A 500 10.91 -28.84 -4.29
CA GLY A 500 10.35 -29.44 -5.51
C GLY A 500 8.86 -29.18 -5.74
N GLU A 501 8.19 -28.53 -4.79
CA GLU A 501 6.79 -28.12 -4.92
C GLU A 501 6.64 -26.88 -5.81
N THR A 502 5.43 -26.65 -6.32
CA THR A 502 5.18 -25.51 -7.23
C THR A 502 4.77 -24.24 -6.46
N ILE A 503 5.56 -23.17 -6.60
CA ILE A 503 5.18 -21.80 -6.31
C ILE A 503 4.37 -21.25 -7.47
N THR A 504 3.28 -20.56 -7.16
CA THR A 504 2.49 -19.78 -8.12
C THR A 504 2.63 -18.31 -7.78
N VAL A 505 3.05 -17.49 -8.74
CA VAL A 505 3.05 -16.03 -8.62
C VAL A 505 1.94 -15.50 -9.51
N GLU A 506 1.03 -14.74 -8.92
CA GLU A 506 -0.08 -14.10 -9.61
C GLU A 506 0.06 -12.59 -9.49
N TYR A 507 -0.17 -11.89 -10.60
CA TYR A 507 -0.15 -10.42 -10.63
C TYR A 507 -0.95 -9.86 -11.80
N LEU A 508 -1.23 -8.56 -11.72
CA LEU A 508 -1.79 -7.79 -12.83
C LEU A 508 -0.69 -7.01 -13.54
N LEU A 509 -0.81 -6.93 -14.86
CA LEU A 509 -0.02 -6.01 -15.68
C LEU A 509 -0.56 -4.60 -15.57
N ALA A 510 0.34 -3.62 -15.59
CA ALA A 510 -0.06 -2.25 -15.88
C ALA A 510 -0.64 -2.23 -17.29
N SER A 511 -1.87 -1.74 -17.46
CA SER A 511 -2.34 -1.48 -18.82
C SER A 511 -1.61 -0.26 -19.37
N VAL A 512 -1.59 -0.11 -20.69
CA VAL A 512 -1.11 1.10 -21.34
C VAL A 512 -1.96 2.27 -20.83
N CYS A 513 -1.32 3.23 -20.16
CA CYS A 513 -1.97 4.48 -19.77
C CYS A 513 -2.05 5.36 -21.02
N ASP A 514 -3.26 5.62 -21.51
CA ASP A 514 -3.50 6.51 -22.65
C ASP A 514 -3.34 7.99 -22.31
#